data_AF-A0A285K0F1-F1
#
_entry.id   AF-A0A285K0F1-F1
#
_cell.length_a   1.000
_cell.length_b   1.000
_cell.length_c   1.000
_cell.angle_alpha   90.00
_cell.angle_beta   90.00
_cell.angle_gamma   90.00
#
_symmetry.space_group_name_H-M   'P 1'
#
loop_
_entity.id
_entity.type
_entity.pdbx_description
1 polymer ?
#
loop_
_entity_poly.entity_id
_entity_poly.type
_entity_poly.pdbx_seq_one_letter_code
_entity_poly.pdbx_strand_id
1 'polypeptide(L)'
;MRATYRALALLIALSVVVQAAVIAAAWFTVLNDAEAGGVFDENSEYNWGHWVHSVVGMMVVPLLALVLLVVAFFAKVPGGVKWAAIVLGVVVLQIVLAFAGFIAPVLGVLHGLNAFALAGVASIAARKASAPAGARPAVPV
;
A
#
# COMPACT_ATOMS: atom_id res chain seq x y z
N MET A 1 -12.90 -16.34 -7.63
CA MET A 1 -12.08 -15.13 -7.87
C MET A 1 -12.55 -13.89 -7.12
N ARG A 2 -13.85 -13.70 -6.82
CA ARG A 2 -14.33 -12.53 -6.06
C ARG A 2 -13.75 -12.41 -4.64
N ALA A 3 -13.73 -13.53 -3.90
CA ALA A 3 -13.13 -13.59 -2.57
C ALA A 3 -11.62 -13.33 -2.62
N THR A 4 -10.91 -13.96 -3.57
CA THR A 4 -9.48 -13.72 -3.82
C THR A 4 -9.18 -12.26 -4.12
N TYR A 5 -9.96 -11.62 -5.01
CA TYR A 5 -9.85 -10.20 -5.32
C TYR A 5 -10.02 -9.34 -4.06
N ARG A 6 -11.04 -9.63 -3.24
CA ARG A 6 -11.27 -8.91 -1.99
C ARG A 6 -10.11 -9.08 -1.01
N ALA A 7 -9.62 -10.31 -0.84
CA ALA A 7 -8.52 -10.62 0.07
C ALA A 7 -7.24 -9.90 -0.36
N LEU A 8 -6.86 -9.96 -1.63
CA LEU A 8 -5.70 -9.26 -2.17
C LEU A 8 -5.79 -7.74 -1.96
N ALA A 9 -6.94 -7.14 -2.26
CA ALA A 9 -7.16 -5.72 -2.05
C ALA A 9 -7.04 -5.31 -0.57
N LEU A 10 -7.56 -6.14 0.36
CA LEU A 10 -7.39 -5.90 1.81
C LEU A 10 -5.95 -6.11 2.27
N LEU A 11 -5.24 -7.11 1.75
CA LEU A 11 -3.83 -7.34 2.06
C LEU A 11 -2.96 -6.15 1.65
N ILE A 12 -3.23 -5.51 0.50
CA ILE A 12 -2.54 -4.28 0.09
C ILE A 12 -2.80 -3.15 1.08
N ALA A 13 -4.07 -2.92 1.46
CA ALA A 13 -4.42 -1.88 2.43
C ALA A 13 -3.76 -2.11 3.80
N LEU A 14 -3.78 -3.35 4.30
CA LEU A 14 -3.14 -3.71 5.57
C LEU A 14 -1.60 -3.61 5.49
N SER A 15 -1.00 -3.93 4.34
CA SER A 15 0.43 -3.78 4.13
C SER A 15 0.89 -2.33 4.27
N VAL A 16 0.06 -1.34 3.90
CA VAL A 16 0.35 0.07 4.14
C VAL A 16 0.35 0.40 5.64
N VAL A 17 -0.62 -0.14 6.40
CA VAL A 17 -0.68 0.05 7.86
C VAL A 17 0.57 -0.54 8.53
N VAL A 18 0.95 -1.75 8.14
CA VAL A 18 2.19 -2.39 8.63
C VAL A 18 3.41 -1.54 8.29
N GLN A 19 3.53 -1.05 7.05
CA GLN A 19 4.64 -0.18 6.64
C GLN A 19 4.73 1.10 7.46
N ALA A 20 3.59 1.72 7.79
CA ALA A 20 3.54 2.92 8.63
C ALA A 20 3.98 2.63 10.08
N ALA A 21 3.58 1.48 10.64
CA ALA A 21 3.98 1.08 11.98
C ALA A 21 5.48 0.78 12.06
N VAL A 22 6.04 0.02 11.10
CA VAL A 22 7.45 -0.38 11.13
C VAL A 22 8.39 0.78 10.80
N ILE A 23 8.01 1.75 9.95
CA ILE A 23 8.85 2.93 9.71
C ILE A 23 8.89 3.85 10.93
N ALA A 24 7.78 3.95 11.69
CA ALA A 24 7.79 4.64 12.97
C ALA A 24 8.72 3.94 13.97
N ALA A 25 8.62 2.61 14.10
CA ALA A 25 9.52 1.83 14.94
C ALA A 25 11.00 1.98 14.53
N ALA A 26 11.28 2.04 13.22
CA ALA A 26 12.62 2.23 12.69
C ALA A 26 13.24 3.56 13.17
N TRP A 27 12.50 4.65 13.09
CA TRP A 27 12.98 5.97 13.51
C TRP A 27 13.03 6.12 15.03
N PHE A 28 12.10 5.54 15.79
CA PHE A 28 12.22 5.49 17.25
C PHE A 28 13.44 4.69 17.71
N THR A 29 13.82 3.64 16.99
CA THR A 29 15.07 2.90 17.27
C THR A 29 16.28 3.81 17.04
N VAL A 30 16.34 4.54 15.92
CA VAL A 30 17.42 5.50 15.64
C VAL A 30 17.51 6.59 16.71
N LEU A 31 16.38 7.13 17.15
CA LEU A 31 16.36 8.16 18.20
C LEU A 31 16.89 7.64 19.53
N ASN A 32 16.47 6.43 19.93
CA ASN A 32 16.97 5.79 21.15
C ASN A 32 18.49 5.54 21.09
N ASP A 33 18.99 5.08 19.93
CA ASP A 33 20.42 4.85 19.75
C ASP A 33 21.20 6.18 19.76
N ALA A 34 20.63 7.25 19.19
CA ALA A 34 21.22 8.58 19.22
C ALA A 34 21.29 9.17 20.64
N GLU A 35 20.28 8.93 21.47
CA GLU A 35 20.31 9.32 22.90
C GLU A 35 21.43 8.59 23.67
N ALA A 36 21.79 7.38 23.23
CA ALA A 36 22.93 6.62 23.77
C ALA A 36 24.29 7.02 23.17
N GLY A 37 24.34 8.06 22.32
CA GLY A 37 25.57 8.54 21.68
C GLY A 37 25.87 7.89 20.32
N GLY A 38 24.96 7.11 19.78
CA GLY A 38 25.03 6.59 18.41
C GLY A 38 24.85 7.68 17.35
N VAL A 39 25.33 7.42 16.13
CA VAL A 39 25.19 8.31 14.98
C VAL A 39 24.57 7.51 13.84
N PHE A 40 23.54 8.08 13.19
CA PHE A 40 22.93 7.53 11.98
C PHE A 40 23.31 8.38 10.77
N ASP A 41 24.12 7.82 9.88
CA ASP A 41 24.72 8.46 8.72
C ASP A 41 24.73 7.52 7.49
N GLU A 42 25.44 7.89 6.43
CA GLU A 42 25.54 7.09 5.20
C GLU A 42 26.21 5.71 5.38
N ASN A 43 26.98 5.53 6.45
CA ASN A 43 27.67 4.27 6.76
C ASN A 43 26.83 3.37 7.69
N SER A 44 25.67 3.86 8.13
CA SER A 44 24.82 3.16 9.08
C SER A 44 24.01 2.06 8.39
N GLU A 45 23.96 0.89 9.01
CA GLU A 45 23.09 -0.19 8.54
C GLU A 45 21.63 0.12 8.87
N TYR A 46 20.75 -0.27 7.95
CA TYR A 46 19.31 -0.21 8.19
C TYR A 46 18.92 -1.21 9.28
N ASN A 47 18.29 -0.72 10.34
CA ASN A 47 17.63 -1.57 11.32
C ASN A 47 16.45 -2.34 10.69
N TRP A 48 15.92 -3.30 11.45
CA TRP A 48 14.86 -4.19 10.98
C TRP A 48 13.60 -3.45 10.49
N GLY A 49 13.25 -2.30 11.09
CA GLY A 49 12.06 -1.53 10.71
C GLY A 49 12.21 -0.90 9.33
N HIS A 50 13.39 -0.33 9.03
CA HIS A 50 13.75 0.15 7.70
C HIS A 50 13.71 -0.99 6.66
N TRP A 51 14.30 -2.14 6.99
CA TRP A 51 14.29 -3.32 6.12
C TRP A 51 12.88 -3.79 5.78
N VAL A 52 12.02 -3.96 6.79
CA VAL A 52 10.64 -4.41 6.58
C VAL A 52 9.86 -3.37 5.77
N HIS A 53 10.00 -2.08 6.07
CA HIS A 53 9.38 -1.02 5.28
C HIS A 53 9.78 -1.11 3.79
N SER A 54 11.08 -1.19 3.50
CA SER A 54 11.60 -1.24 2.13
C SER A 54 11.20 -2.51 1.39
N VAL A 55 11.29 -3.69 2.01
CA VAL A 55 10.93 -4.97 1.35
C VAL A 55 9.42 -5.04 1.08
N VAL A 56 8.60 -4.66 2.05
CA VAL A 56 7.14 -4.69 1.86
C VAL A 56 6.72 -3.66 0.80
N GLY A 57 7.28 -2.46 0.83
CA GLY A 57 6.97 -1.38 -0.12
C GLY A 57 7.43 -1.65 -1.54
N MET A 58 8.64 -2.20 -1.72
CA MET A 58 9.25 -2.39 -3.05
C MET A 58 8.96 -3.75 -3.67
N MET A 59 8.65 -4.78 -2.88
CA MET A 59 8.48 -6.15 -3.39
C MET A 59 7.06 -6.68 -3.16
N VAL A 60 6.61 -6.70 -1.90
CA VAL A 60 5.35 -7.37 -1.53
C VAL A 60 4.13 -6.62 -2.08
N VAL A 61 4.02 -5.31 -1.85
CA VAL A 61 2.88 -4.52 -2.31
C VAL A 61 2.78 -4.48 -3.85
N PRO A 62 3.87 -4.26 -4.61
CA PRO A 62 3.82 -4.33 -6.07
C PRO A 62 3.41 -5.71 -6.59
N LEU A 63 3.93 -6.79 -6.02
CA LEU A 63 3.53 -8.15 -6.38
C LEU A 63 2.03 -8.36 -6.12
N LEU A 64 1.53 -7.98 -4.95
CA LEU A 64 0.11 -8.08 -4.62
C LEU A 64 -0.77 -7.27 -5.58
N ALA A 65 -0.34 -6.06 -5.97
CA ALA A 65 -1.06 -5.21 -6.91
C ALA A 65 -1.12 -5.83 -8.33
N LEU A 66 -0.01 -6.41 -8.80
CA LEU A 66 0.03 -7.14 -10.07
C LEU A 66 -0.87 -8.37 -10.04
N VAL A 67 -0.80 -9.17 -8.98
CA VAL A 67 -1.68 -10.34 -8.80
C VAL A 67 -3.14 -9.92 -8.70
N LEU A 68 -3.45 -8.83 -8.00
CA LEU A 68 -4.80 -8.26 -7.95
C LEU A 68 -5.31 -7.92 -9.35
N LEU A 69 -4.49 -7.26 -10.18
CA LEU A 69 -4.84 -6.91 -11.56
C LEU A 69 -5.12 -8.15 -12.41
N VAL A 70 -4.25 -9.17 -12.34
CA VAL A 70 -4.48 -10.45 -13.03
C VAL A 70 -5.78 -11.11 -12.58
N VAL A 71 -6.01 -11.20 -11.26
CA VAL A 71 -7.22 -11.76 -10.67
C VAL A 71 -8.47 -10.97 -11.07
N ALA A 72 -8.37 -9.66 -11.27
CA ALA A 72 -9.49 -8.78 -11.59
C ALA A 72 -10.21 -9.16 -12.88
N PHE A 73 -9.48 -9.68 -13.89
CA PHE A 73 -10.07 -10.15 -15.15
C PHE A 73 -11.02 -11.33 -14.97
N PHE A 74 -10.79 -12.14 -13.93
CA PHE A 74 -11.59 -13.34 -13.63
C PHE A 74 -12.58 -13.13 -12.48
N ALA A 75 -12.45 -12.03 -11.72
CA ALA A 75 -13.21 -11.78 -10.50
C ALA A 75 -14.70 -11.49 -10.74
N LYS A 76 -15.09 -11.07 -11.95
CA LYS A 76 -16.46 -10.66 -12.30
C LYS A 76 -17.02 -9.63 -11.31
N VAL A 77 -16.15 -8.74 -10.83
CA VAL A 77 -16.52 -7.58 -10.01
C VAL A 77 -16.82 -6.42 -10.96
N PRO A 78 -18.00 -5.78 -10.87
CA PRO A 78 -18.30 -4.60 -11.68
C PRO A 78 -17.23 -3.51 -11.49
N GLY A 79 -16.53 -3.16 -12.57
CA GLY A 79 -15.40 -2.23 -12.54
C GLY A 79 -14.14 -2.75 -11.84
N GLY A 80 -14.03 -4.05 -11.56
CA GLY A 80 -12.90 -4.64 -10.82
C GLY A 80 -11.55 -4.40 -11.48
N VAL A 81 -11.45 -4.59 -12.81
CA VAL A 81 -10.22 -4.33 -13.57
C VAL A 81 -9.81 -2.85 -13.46
N LYS A 82 -10.76 -1.91 -13.59
CA LYS A 82 -10.50 -0.47 -13.41
C LYS A 82 -9.90 -0.18 -12.03
N TRP A 83 -10.50 -0.69 -10.96
CA TRP A 83 -10.01 -0.44 -9.61
C TRP A 83 -8.66 -1.11 -9.33
N ALA A 84 -8.42 -2.31 -9.84
CA ALA A 84 -7.11 -2.96 -9.73
C ALA A 84 -6.02 -2.20 -10.49
N ALA A 85 -6.33 -1.67 -11.69
CA ALA A 85 -5.41 -0.83 -12.45
C ALA A 85 -5.11 0.50 -11.73
N ILE A 86 -6.12 1.12 -11.10
CA ILE A 86 -5.91 2.30 -10.25
C ILE A 86 -4.99 1.97 -9.07
N VAL A 87 -5.22 0.85 -8.36
CA VAL A 87 -4.34 0.41 -7.26
C VAL A 87 -2.91 0.27 -7.77
N LEU A 88 -2.68 -0.42 -8.88
CA LEU A 88 -1.34 -0.56 -9.46
C LEU A 88 -0.72 0.79 -9.84
N GLY A 89 -1.49 1.69 -10.47
CA GLY A 89 -1.00 3.03 -10.81
C GLY A 89 -0.59 3.84 -9.60
N VAL A 90 -1.36 3.77 -8.51
CA VAL A 90 -1.02 4.44 -7.23
C VAL A 90 0.21 3.81 -6.57
N VAL A 91 0.41 2.49 -6.69
CA VAL A 91 1.66 1.81 -6.26
C VAL A 91 2.87 2.31 -7.06
N VAL A 92 2.76 2.42 -8.38
CA VAL A 92 3.84 2.96 -9.22
C VAL A 92 4.18 4.39 -8.79
N LEU A 93 3.16 5.24 -8.59
CA LEU A 93 3.36 6.59 -8.08
C LEU A 93 4.02 6.59 -6.69
N GLN A 94 3.65 5.67 -5.80
CA GLN A 94 4.26 5.54 -4.47
C GLN A 94 5.77 5.31 -4.55
N ILE A 95 6.21 4.42 -5.44
CA ILE A 95 7.62 4.08 -5.65
C ILE A 95 8.37 5.27 -6.23
N VAL A 96 7.80 5.94 -7.24
CA VAL A 96 8.41 7.14 -7.83
C VAL A 96 8.60 8.22 -6.76
N LEU A 97 7.60 8.47 -5.92
CA LEU A 97 7.69 9.45 -4.83
C LEU A 97 8.71 9.04 -3.76
N ALA A 98 8.87 7.73 -3.50
CA ALA A 98 9.90 7.23 -2.58
C ALA A 98 11.30 7.62 -3.07
N PHE A 99 11.61 7.31 -4.33
CA PHE A 99 12.90 7.65 -4.94
C PHE A 99 13.12 9.16 -5.06
N ALA A 100 12.07 9.90 -5.45
CA ALA A 100 12.14 11.36 -5.51
C ALA A 100 12.40 11.98 -4.12
N GLY A 101 11.93 11.34 -3.04
CA GLY A 101 12.22 11.74 -1.67
C GLY A 101 13.71 11.70 -1.30
N PHE A 102 14.50 10.77 -1.85
CA PHE A 102 15.95 10.76 -1.65
C PHE A 102 16.66 11.94 -2.33
N ILE A 103 16.08 12.50 -3.38
CA ILE A 103 16.62 13.68 -4.09
C ILE A 103 16.14 14.98 -3.43
N ALA A 104 14.85 15.05 -3.08
CA ALA A 104 14.22 16.20 -2.46
C ALA A 104 13.38 15.73 -1.26
N PRO A 105 13.88 15.83 -0.02
CA PRO A 105 13.24 15.27 1.18
C PRO A 105 11.78 15.69 1.39
N VAL A 106 11.42 16.92 0.97
CA VAL A 106 10.04 17.41 1.04
C VAL A 106 9.04 16.56 0.25
N LEU A 107 9.49 15.87 -0.81
CA LEU A 107 8.65 14.94 -1.58
C LEU A 107 8.30 13.67 -0.78
N GLY A 108 9.01 13.38 0.30
CA GLY A 108 8.64 12.37 1.28
C GLY A 108 7.25 12.60 1.89
N VAL A 109 6.80 13.86 1.98
CA VAL A 109 5.43 14.19 2.41
C VAL A 109 4.41 13.66 1.40
N LEU A 110 4.66 13.84 0.10
CA LEU A 110 3.79 13.32 -0.95
C LEU A 110 3.78 11.79 -0.96
N HIS A 111 4.93 11.16 -0.72
CA HIS A 111 5.02 9.71 -0.53
C HIS A 111 4.13 9.25 0.64
N GLY A 112 4.21 9.90 1.80
CA GLY A 112 3.35 9.59 2.95
C GLY A 112 1.85 9.76 2.65
N LEU A 113 1.47 10.86 1.99
CA LEU A 113 0.08 11.10 1.58
C LEU A 113 -0.42 10.07 0.56
N ASN A 114 0.39 9.71 -0.43
CA ASN A 114 0.03 8.72 -1.43
C ASN A 114 -0.09 7.31 -0.83
N ALA A 115 0.59 7.00 0.28
CA ALA A 115 0.38 5.75 1.02
C ALA A 115 -1.06 5.65 1.55
N PHE A 116 -1.59 6.73 2.13
CA PHE A 116 -3.00 6.76 2.55
C PHE A 116 -3.96 6.68 1.37
N ALA A 117 -3.63 7.34 0.25
CA ALA A 117 -4.41 7.21 -0.98
C ALA A 117 -4.44 5.75 -1.46
N LEU A 118 -3.30 5.04 -1.45
CA LEU A 118 -3.18 3.62 -1.80
C LEU A 118 -4.07 2.75 -0.91
N ALA A 119 -4.00 2.91 0.41
CA ALA A 119 -4.84 2.19 1.36
C ALA A 119 -6.34 2.46 1.10
N GLY A 120 -6.69 3.71 0.80
CA GLY A 120 -8.04 4.14 0.45
C GLY A 120 -8.56 3.47 -0.83
N VAL A 121 -7.82 3.55 -1.95
CA VAL A 121 -8.25 2.96 -3.23
C VAL A 121 -8.30 1.44 -3.18
N ALA A 122 -7.38 0.79 -2.45
CA ALA A 122 -7.40 -0.65 -2.23
C ALA A 122 -8.63 -1.07 -1.39
N SER A 123 -8.97 -0.28 -0.36
CA SER A 123 -10.20 -0.50 0.42
C SER A 123 -11.46 -0.33 -0.41
N ILE A 124 -11.52 0.65 -1.32
CA ILE A 124 -12.63 0.82 -2.27
C ILE A 124 -12.73 -0.40 -3.20
N ALA A 125 -11.60 -0.88 -3.73
CA ALA A 125 -11.55 -2.10 -4.54
C ALA A 125 -12.15 -3.29 -3.76
N ALA A 126 -11.70 -3.55 -2.53
CA ALA A 126 -12.24 -4.61 -1.68
C ALA A 126 -13.77 -4.50 -1.46
N ARG A 127 -14.27 -3.29 -1.24
CA ARG A 127 -15.73 -3.04 -1.08
C ARG A 127 -16.52 -3.38 -2.34
N LYS A 128 -15.99 -3.12 -3.55
CA LYS A 128 -16.67 -3.48 -4.81
C LYS A 128 -16.92 -4.98 -4.95
N ALA A 129 -16.05 -5.82 -4.39
CA ALA A 129 -16.22 -7.28 -4.37
C ALA A 129 -17.25 -7.77 -3.33
N SER A 130 -17.72 -6.88 -2.45
CA SER A 130 -18.63 -7.19 -1.34
C SER A 130 -20.09 -6.88 -1.65
N ALA A 131 -20.35 -6.05 -2.67
CA ALA A 131 -21.71 -5.71 -3.08
C ALA A 131 -22.42 -6.95 -3.64
N PRO A 132 -23.67 -7.26 -3.22
CA PRO A 132 -24.46 -8.34 -3.79
C PRO A 132 -24.57 -8.16 -5.31
N ALA A 133 -24.43 -9.27 -6.04
CA ALA A 133 -24.70 -9.26 -7.47
C ALA A 133 -26.20 -9.05 -7.69
N GLY A 134 -26.61 -7.83 -8.04
CA GLY A 134 -27.98 -7.55 -8.49
C GLY A 134 -29.02 -7.32 -7.40
N ALA A 135 -28.75 -6.45 -6.41
CA ALA A 135 -29.84 -5.82 -5.67
C ALA A 135 -30.67 -4.98 -6.66
N ARG A 136 -31.71 -5.60 -7.22
CA ARG A 136 -32.72 -4.95 -8.06
C ARG A 136 -33.33 -3.82 -7.21
N PRO A 137 -33.53 -2.59 -7.74
CA PRO A 137 -34.27 -1.57 -7.02
C PRO A 137 -35.62 -2.17 -6.60
N ALA A 138 -35.97 -2.04 -5.32
CA ALA A 138 -37.30 -2.42 -4.86
C ALA A 138 -38.31 -1.65 -5.72
N VAL A 139 -39.14 -2.37 -6.46
CA VAL A 139 -40.27 -1.76 -7.18
C VAL A 139 -41.22 -1.25 -6.11
N PRO A 140 -41.54 0.06 -6.06
CA PRO A 140 -42.59 0.55 -5.18
C PRO A 140 -43.91 -0.10 -5.60
N VAL A 141 -44.58 -0.76 -4.66
CA VAL A 141 -45.99 -1.19 -4.77
C VAL A 141 -46.90 -0.03 -4.39
#